data_AF-E2IKR2-F1
#
_entry.id   AF-E2IKR2-F1
#
_cell.length_a   1.000
_cell.length_b   1.000
_cell.length_c   1.000
_cell.angle_alpha   90.00
_cell.angle_beta   90.00
_cell.angle_gamma   90.00
#
_symmetry.space_group_name_H-M   'P 1'
#
loop_
_entity.id
_entity.type
_entity.pdbx_description
1 polymer ?
#
loop_
_entity_poly.entity_id
_entity_poly.type
_entity_poly.pdbx_seq_one_letter_code
_entity_poly.pdbx_strand_id
1 'polypeptide(L)'
;TCAPEIQNTTYLWWVDNQNLPVSPRLQLSSDNRTLTLLSVTRNDAGTYECEIQNPVSANRSDAVTLDVRLPGSSPGFSAGTTVRILIGLLAGVALM
;
A
#
# COMPACT_ATOMS: atom_id res chain seq x y z
N THR A 1 3.39 4.52 1.37
CA THR A 1 2.93 5.87 1.69
C THR A 1 1.96 6.31 0.64
N CYS A 2 0.75 6.61 1.08
CA CYS A 2 -0.36 7.19 0.35
C CYS A 2 -0.29 8.71 0.45
N ALA A 3 -0.41 9.39 -0.69
CA ALA A 3 -0.31 10.84 -0.81
C ALA A 3 -1.40 11.38 -1.75
N PRO A 4 -1.86 12.64 -1.56
CA PRO A 4 -1.37 13.65 -0.60
C PRO A 4 -1.83 13.42 0.86
N GLU A 5 -1.28 14.22 1.79
CA GLU A 5 -1.81 14.32 3.15
C GLU A 5 -2.97 15.32 3.19
N ILE A 6 -4.17 14.84 3.49
CA ILE A 6 -5.39 15.63 3.63
C ILE A 6 -5.88 15.53 5.08
N GLN A 7 -6.24 16.67 5.67
CA GLN A 7 -6.82 16.72 7.01
C GLN A 7 -8.24 16.15 7.04
N ASN A 8 -8.70 15.70 8.22
CA ASN A 8 -10.05 15.19 8.45
C ASN A 8 -10.47 14.06 7.49
N THR A 9 -9.49 13.24 7.11
CA THR A 9 -9.66 12.15 6.14
C THR A 9 -9.10 10.86 6.72
N THR A 10 -9.76 9.75 6.42
CA THR A 10 -9.32 8.41 6.75
C THR A 10 -8.61 7.78 5.56
N TYR A 11 -7.52 7.06 5.81
CA TYR A 11 -6.80 6.28 4.81
C TYR A 11 -7.08 4.80 5.02
N LEU A 12 -7.46 4.12 3.93
CA LEU A 12 -7.70 2.68 3.91
C LEU A 12 -6.81 2.03 2.85
N TRP A 13 -6.34 0.82 3.14
CA TRP A 13 -5.51 0.05 2.22
C TRP A 13 -6.29 -1.13 1.66
N TRP A 14 -6.11 -1.34 0.35
CA TRP A 14 -6.70 -2.42 -0.39
C TRP A 14 -5.60 -3.26 -1.04
N VAL A 15 -5.80 -4.58 -1.04
CA VAL A 15 -4.97 -5.58 -1.71
C VAL A 15 -5.88 -6.42 -2.57
N ASP A 16 -5.64 -6.44 -3.88
CA ASP A 16 -6.46 -7.16 -4.86
C ASP A 16 -7.96 -6.88 -4.69
N ASN A 17 -8.27 -5.59 -4.54
CA ASN A 17 -9.62 -5.07 -4.35
C ASN A 17 -10.34 -5.55 -3.06
N GLN A 18 -9.60 -6.10 -2.10
CA GLN A 18 -10.07 -6.46 -0.76
C GLN A 18 -9.40 -5.62 0.33
N ASN A 19 -10.01 -5.50 1.51
CA ASN A 19 -9.39 -4.80 2.62
C ASN A 19 -8.05 -5.44 3.00
N LEU A 20 -7.09 -4.61 3.42
CA LEU A 20 -5.78 -5.05 3.88
C LEU A 20 -5.91 -6.21 4.89
N PRO A 21 -5.35 -7.40 4.60
CA PRO A 21 -5.43 -8.53 5.52
C PRO A 21 -4.68 -8.24 6.81
N VAL A 22 -5.17 -8.78 7.92
CA VAL A 22 -4.47 -8.69 9.20
C VAL A 22 -3.29 -9.66 9.19
N SER A 23 -2.08 -9.16 9.41
CA SER A 23 -0.85 -9.96 9.45
C SER A 23 0.17 -9.33 10.39
N PRO A 24 0.91 -10.10 11.20
CA PRO A 24 2.00 -9.58 12.03
C PRO A 24 3.17 -9.03 11.21
N ARG A 25 3.23 -9.35 9.91
CA ARG A 25 4.26 -8.86 8.98
C ARG A 25 3.89 -7.50 8.36
N LEU A 26 2.64 -7.04 8.54
CA LEU A 26 2.15 -5.77 8.04
C LEU A 26 2.10 -4.74 9.17
N GLN A 27 2.65 -3.56 8.92
CA GLN A 27 2.57 -2.43 9.83
C GLN A 27 2.02 -1.21 9.10
N LEU A 28 0.97 -0.62 9.65
CA LEU A 28 0.48 0.70 9.28
C LEU A 28 1.10 1.74 10.21
N SER A 29 1.45 2.90 9.65
CA SER A 29 1.76 4.08 10.45
C SER A 29 0.53 4.54 11.24
N SER A 30 0.73 5.38 12.26
CA SER A 30 -0.35 5.87 13.12
C SER A 30 -1.44 6.65 12.38
N ASP A 31 -1.11 7.24 11.23
CA ASP A 31 -2.02 7.95 10.32
C ASP A 31 -2.59 7.05 9.21
N ASN A 32 -2.30 5.74 9.25
CA ASN A 32 -2.62 4.75 8.21
C ASN A 32 -2.10 5.08 6.80
N ARG A 33 -1.25 6.10 6.62
CA ARG A 33 -0.77 6.51 5.31
C ARG A 33 0.36 5.64 4.80
N THR A 34 1.11 4.98 5.66
CA THR A 34 2.26 4.17 5.25
C THR A 34 2.05 2.72 5.63
N LEU A 35 1.83 1.88 4.62
CA LEU A 35 1.93 0.43 4.74
C LEU A 35 3.40 -0.02 4.61
N THR A 36 3.86 -0.77 5.59
CA THR A 36 5.20 -1.36 5.65
C THR A 36 5.08 -2.87 5.75
N LEU A 37 5.74 -3.59 4.84
CA LEU A 37 5.90 -5.05 4.93
C LEU A 37 7.24 -5.33 5.61
N LEU A 38 7.19 -5.85 6.83
CA LEU A 38 8.38 -6.21 7.62
C LEU A 38 9.17 -7.36 6.98
N SER A 39 8.45 -8.30 6.37
CA SER A 39 9.02 -9.40 5.60
C SER A 39 8.10 -9.77 4.44
N VAL A 40 8.69 -9.97 3.26
CA VAL A 40 7.97 -10.21 2.01
C VAL A 40 8.06 -11.67 1.61
N THR A 41 6.94 -12.25 1.19
CA THR A 41 6.75 -13.61 0.70
C THR A 41 5.99 -13.56 -0.62
N ARG A 42 5.98 -14.66 -1.38
CA ARG A 42 5.22 -14.73 -2.64
C ARG A 42 3.73 -14.45 -2.47
N ASN A 43 3.18 -14.70 -1.29
CA ASN A 43 1.76 -14.46 -0.99
C ASN A 43 1.43 -12.99 -0.79
N ASP A 44 2.45 -12.13 -0.68
CA ASP A 44 2.25 -10.68 -0.61
C ASP A 44 2.31 -10.04 -2.01
N ALA A 45 2.53 -10.82 -3.07
CA ALA A 45 2.41 -10.31 -4.44
C ALA A 45 0.94 -10.01 -4.75
N GLY A 46 0.68 -8.89 -5.40
CA GLY A 46 -0.67 -8.43 -5.69
C GLY A 46 -0.73 -6.95 -6.05
N THR A 47 -1.93 -6.44 -6.25
CA THR A 47 -2.21 -5.03 -6.52
C THR A 47 -2.60 -4.30 -5.24
N TYR A 48 -1.91 -3.21 -4.95
CA TYR A 48 -2.13 -2.40 -3.77
C TYR A 48 -2.71 -1.04 -4.17
N GLU A 49 -3.78 -0.65 -3.49
CA GLU A 49 -4.43 0.64 -3.66
C GLU A 49 -4.62 1.30 -2.30
N CYS A 50 -4.61 2.63 -2.28
CA CYS A 50 -5.01 3.41 -1.13
C CYS A 50 -6.31 4.13 -1.43
N GLU A 51 -7.22 4.13 -0.47
CA GLU A 51 -8.45 4.92 -0.49
C GLU A 51 -8.34 6.06 0.51
N ILE A 52 -8.74 7.24 0.07
CA ILE A 52 -8.82 8.48 0.84
C ILE A 52 -10.32 8.79 1.00
N GLN A 53 -10.81 8.78 2.24
CA GLN A 53 -12.22 8.97 2.55
C GLN A 53 -12.46 10.15 3.49
N ASN A 54 -13.31 11.08 3.07
CA ASN A 54 -13.90 12.11 3.92
C ASN A 54 -15.41 11.81 4.11
N PRO A 55 -16.15 12.59 4.93
CA PRO A 55 -17.59 12.34 5.16
C PRO A 55 -18.48 12.40 3.91
N VAL A 56 -18.01 12.99 2.81
CA VAL A 56 -18.78 13.27 1.60
C VAL A 56 -18.41 12.30 0.45
N SER A 57 -17.14 11.90 0.38
CA SER A 57 -16.57 11.19 -0.76
C SER A 57 -15.45 10.23 -0.34
N ALA A 58 -15.29 9.16 -1.11
CA ALA A 58 -14.12 8.29 -1.07
C ALA A 58 -13.51 8.24 -2.48
N ASN A 59 -12.18 8.27 -2.56
CA ASN A 59 -11.48 8.10 -3.82
C ASN A 59 -10.30 7.14 -3.66
N ARG A 60 -10.11 6.26 -4.65
CA ARG A 60 -8.98 5.33 -4.69
C ARG A 60 -7.86 5.84 -5.59
N SER A 61 -6.65 5.51 -5.21
CA SER A 61 -5.47 5.69 -6.04
C SER A 61 -5.47 4.74 -7.23
N ASP A 62 -4.60 5.01 -8.19
CA ASP A 62 -4.19 3.97 -9.14
C ASP A 62 -3.55 2.78 -8.42
N ALA A 63 -3.71 1.58 -8.99
CA ALA A 63 -3.16 0.35 -8.45
C ALA A 63 -1.65 0.24 -8.66
N VAL A 64 -0.93 -0.14 -7.61
CA VAL A 64 0.51 -0.44 -7.64
C VAL A 64 0.72 -1.94 -7.50
N THR A 65 1.37 -2.57 -8.48
CA THR A 65 1.64 -4.02 -8.43
C THR A 65 2.94 -4.32 -7.67
N LEU A 66 2.85 -5.16 -6.64
CA LEU A 66 4.00 -5.74 -5.96
C LEU A 66 4.32 -7.11 -6.57
N ASP A 67 5.46 -7.22 -7.24
CA ASP A 67 6.01 -8.49 -7.75
C ASP A 67 7.10 -9.03 -6.81
N VAL A 68 6.98 -10.29 -6.40
CA VAL A 68 7.91 -10.93 -5.45
C VAL A 68 8.66 -12.06 -6.12
N ARG A 69 9.97 -11.85 -6.32
CA ARG A 69 10.88 -12.83 -6.96
C ARG A 69 11.68 -13.58 -5.91
N LEU A 70 11.84 -14.90 -6.08
CA LEU A 70 12.68 -15.69 -5.17
C LEU A 70 14.17 -15.46 -5.44
N PRO A 71 15.00 -15.43 -4.40
CA PRO A 71 16.44 -15.53 -4.55
C PRO A 71 16.76 -16.92 -5.12
N GLY A 72 17.23 -16.95 -6.36
CA GLY A 72 17.49 -18.18 -7.12
C GLY A 72 17.44 -18.01 -8.64
N SER A 73 16.86 -16.90 -9.13
CA SER A 73 16.86 -16.52 -10.55
C SER A 73 17.89 -15.44 -10.91
N SER A 74 18.78 -15.05 -9.98
CA SER A 74 19.98 -14.23 -10.24
C SER A 74 21.03 -14.45 -9.14
N PRO A 75 22.34 -14.46 -9.46
CA PRO A 75 23.40 -14.64 -8.48
C PRO A 75 23.68 -13.31 -7.77
N GLY A 76 23.14 -13.14 -6.55
CA GLY A 76 23.46 -11.98 -5.73
C GLY A 76 22.41 -11.74 -4.65
N PHE A 77 22.81 -11.98 -3.40
CA PHE A 77 22.12 -11.77 -2.12
C PHE A 77 21.00 -10.71 -2.08
N SER A 78 19.98 -10.96 -1.25
CA SER A 78 19.63 -9.97 -0.21
C SER A 78 18.83 -10.60 0.94
N ALA A 79 19.34 -10.43 2.15
CA ALA A 79 18.68 -10.74 3.40
C ALA A 79 17.82 -9.55 3.84
N GLY A 80 16.56 -9.79 4.19
CA GLY A 80 15.71 -8.88 4.97
C GLY A 80 15.49 -7.48 4.39
N THR A 81 14.86 -7.38 3.22
CA THR A 81 14.44 -6.07 2.66
C THR A 81 13.09 -5.65 3.27
N THR A 82 13.07 -4.59 4.08
CA THR A 82 11.82 -3.89 4.42
C THR A 82 11.31 -3.16 3.19
N VAL A 83 10.09 -3.46 2.75
CA VAL A 83 9.47 -2.79 1.60
C VAL A 83 8.46 -1.77 2.11
N ARG A 84 8.66 -0.50 1.72
CA ARG A 84 7.68 0.58 1.91
C ARG A 84 7.00 0.84 0.57
N ILE A 85 5.71 0.55 0.48
CA ILE A 85 4.96 0.68 -0.78
C ILE A 85 4.58 2.15 -0.96
N LEU A 86 5.18 2.88 -1.89
CA LEU A 86 4.82 4.28 -2.19
C LEU A 86 3.71 4.30 -3.26
N ILE A 87 2.56 4.89 -2.93
CA ILE A 87 1.43 5.07 -3.86
C ILE A 87 1.19 6.58 -4.00
N GLY A 88 1.35 7.09 -5.21
CA GLY A 88 1.26 8.52 -5.52
C GLY A 88 0.06 8.85 -6.41
N LEU A 89 -0.72 9.84 -5.93
CA LEU A 89 -1.74 10.69 -6.56
C LEU A 89 -3.00 10.10 -7.19
N LEU A 90 -4.06 10.91 -7.00
CA LEU A 90 -5.47 10.74 -7.32
C LEU A 90 -5.72 11.25 -8.75
N ALA A 91 -6.01 10.37 -9.70
CA ALA A 91 -6.65 10.79 -10.94
C ALA A 91 -8.10 11.18 -10.62
N GLY A 92 -8.39 12.48 -10.60
CA GLY A 92 -9.74 13.02 -10.40
C GLY A 92 -9.86 13.89 -9.17
N VAL A 93 -9.47 15.16 -9.30
CA VAL A 93 -9.88 16.22 -8.39
C VAL A 93 -11.40 16.26 -8.34
N ALA A 94 -11.97 15.94 -7.18
CA ALA A 94 -13.29 16.42 -6.78
C ALA A 94 -13.30 16.56 -5.26
N LEU A 95 -12.43 17.43 -4.75
CA LEU A 95 -12.75 18.20 -3.54
C LEU A 95 -13.82 19.21 -3.99
N MET A 96 -15.10 18.86 -3.86
CA MET A 96 -16.17 19.85 -3.82
C MET A 96 -16.24 20.49 -2.43
#